data_AF-A0A5A9DT13-F1
#
_entry.id   AF-A0A5A9DT13-F1
#
_cell.length_a   1.000
_cell.length_b   1.000
_cell.length_c   1.000
_cell.angle_alpha   90.00
_cell.angle_beta   90.00
_cell.angle_gamma   90.00
#
_symmetry.space_group_name_H-M   'P 1'
#
loop_
_entity.id
_entity.type
_entity.pdbx_description
1 polymer ?
#
loop_
_entity_poly.entity_id
_entity_poly.type
_entity_poly.pdbx_seq_one_letter_code
_entity_poly.pdbx_strand_id
1 'polypeptide(L)'
;MANQQSNSGNPSVDYEYRRKKNAEDMRMQVTSFMLMIFLTLVAFIAVAGDFDKYFIVPFILLLAVVQLIFQLYYFMHMSHKGHEAPALFLYSGALVAFITVLAFVTIVWI
;
A
#
# COMPACT_ATOMS: atom_id res chain seq x y z
N MET A 1 9.33 10.60 -36.25
CA MET A 1 8.92 12.02 -36.15
C MET A 1 9.55 12.60 -34.90
N ALA A 2 10.34 13.67 -35.09
CA ALA A 2 10.88 14.67 -34.16
C ALA A 2 11.23 14.30 -32.69
N ASN A 3 12.54 14.32 -32.44
CA ASN A 3 13.21 14.85 -31.25
C ASN A 3 12.45 15.96 -30.51
N GLN A 4 12.31 15.82 -29.18
CA GLN A 4 12.43 16.94 -28.23
C GLN A 4 13.15 16.47 -26.96
N GLN A 5 14.43 16.12 -27.12
CA GLN A 5 15.40 16.21 -26.04
C GLN A 5 15.60 17.71 -25.79
N SER A 6 14.86 18.28 -24.84
CA SER A 6 15.06 19.66 -24.40
C SER A 6 16.41 19.75 -23.68
N ASN A 7 17.45 20.06 -24.45
CA ASN A 7 18.76 20.46 -23.98
C ASN A 7 18.64 21.84 -23.32
N SER A 8 18.17 21.86 -22.07
CA SER A 8 18.14 23.06 -21.22
C SER A 8 19.41 23.08 -20.38
N GLY A 9 20.45 23.75 -20.88
CA GLY A 9 21.74 23.95 -20.20
C GLY A 9 21.69 24.88 -18.98
N ASN A 10 20.60 24.92 -18.22
CA ASN A 10 20.47 25.74 -17.01
C ASN A 10 20.00 24.88 -15.82
N PRO A 11 20.88 24.56 -14.84
CA PRO A 11 20.56 23.67 -13.71
C PRO A 11 19.51 24.24 -12.75
N SER A 12 19.22 25.54 -12.81
CA SER A 12 18.27 26.21 -11.90
C SER A 12 16.79 25.95 -12.25
N VAL A 13 16.45 25.84 -13.54
CA VAL A 13 15.06 25.59 -13.98
C VAL A 13 14.63 24.14 -13.76
N ASP A 14 15.57 23.19 -13.88
CA ASP A 14 15.33 21.78 -13.56
C ASP A 14 15.12 21.57 -12.04
N TYR A 15 15.79 22.36 -11.20
CA TYR A 15 15.65 22.27 -9.74
C TYR A 15 14.25 22.72 -9.27
N GLU A 16 13.76 23.85 -9.76
CA GLU A 16 12.42 24.36 -9.42
C GLU A 16 11.32 23.41 -9.92
N TYR A 17 11.48 22.82 -11.12
CA TYR A 17 10.53 21.86 -11.67
C TYR A 17 10.51 20.54 -10.89
N ARG A 18 11.69 20.01 -10.53
CA ARG A 18 11.82 18.83 -9.66
C ARG A 18 11.26 19.08 -8.26
N ARG A 19 11.46 20.26 -7.68
CA ARG A 19 10.91 20.60 -6.35
C ARG A 19 9.39 20.62 -6.35
N LYS A 20 8.76 21.19 -7.37
CA LYS A 20 7.30 21.19 -7.52
C LYS A 20 6.74 19.78 -7.69
N LYS A 21 7.35 18.97 -8.56
CA LYS A 21 6.95 17.57 -8.78
C LYS A 21 7.06 16.74 -7.50
N ASN A 22 8.18 16.85 -6.77
CA ASN A 22 8.36 16.13 -5.50
C ASN A 22 7.35 16.55 -4.43
N ALA A 23 6.95 17.83 -4.40
CA ALA A 23 5.94 18.31 -3.46
C ALA A 23 4.56 17.73 -3.77
N GLU A 24 4.20 17.56 -5.04
CA GLU A 24 2.95 16.89 -5.44
C GLU A 24 2.95 15.40 -5.08
N ASP A 25 4.08 14.71 -5.33
CA ASP A 25 4.26 13.31 -4.97
C ASP A 25 4.19 13.10 -3.44
N MET A 26 4.80 14.00 -2.65
CA MET A 26 4.68 13.97 -1.18
C MET A 26 3.25 14.18 -0.70
N ARG A 27 2.47 15.05 -1.36
CA ARG A 27 1.07 15.30 -0.95
C ARG A 27 0.21 14.05 -1.13
N MET A 28 0.36 13.34 -2.26
CA MET A 28 -0.36 12.08 -2.47
C MET A 28 0.03 11.03 -1.42
N GLN A 29 1.31 10.92 -1.08
CA GLN A 29 1.78 10.01 -0.05
C GLN A 29 1.18 10.33 1.32
N VAL A 30 1.15 11.61 1.71
CA VAL A 30 0.59 12.08 2.99
C VAL A 30 -0.92 11.86 3.06
N THR A 31 -1.67 12.13 1.98
CA THR A 31 -3.12 11.86 1.93
C THR A 31 -3.43 10.38 2.14
N SER A 32 -2.67 9.51 1.49
CA SER A 32 -2.85 8.06 1.59
C SER A 32 -2.49 7.53 2.97
N PHE A 33 -1.43 8.10 3.57
CA PHE A 33 -1.04 7.80 4.95
C PHE A 33 -2.11 8.21 5.97
N MET A 34 -2.69 9.41 5.81
CA MET A 34 -3.81 9.84 6.64
C MET A 34 -5.02 8.92 6.50
N LEU A 35 -5.34 8.48 5.28
CA LEU A 35 -6.46 7.57 5.04
C LEU A 35 -6.25 6.21 5.72
N MET A 36 -5.03 5.66 5.70
CA MET A 36 -4.70 4.41 6.43
C MET A 36 -4.93 4.56 7.93
N ILE A 37 -4.41 5.64 8.54
CA ILE A 37 -4.61 5.92 9.96
C ILE A 37 -6.09 6.10 10.29
N PHE A 38 -6.85 6.78 9.44
CA PHE A 38 -8.28 6.96 9.64
C PHE A 38 -9.02 5.61 9.71
N LEU A 39 -8.80 4.74 8.73
CA LEU A 39 -9.43 3.42 8.69
C LEU A 39 -9.00 2.51 9.86
N THR A 40 -7.75 2.61 10.34
CA THR A 40 -7.31 1.84 11.52
C THR A 40 -7.95 2.37 12.81
N LEU A 41 -8.08 3.69 12.97
CA LEU A 41 -8.78 4.28 14.11
C LEU A 41 -10.24 3.83 14.16
N VAL A 42 -10.92 3.77 13.01
CA VAL A 42 -12.29 3.22 12.92
C VAL A 42 -12.34 1.77 13.40
N ALA A 43 -11.37 0.94 13.01
CA ALA A 43 -11.28 -0.44 13.49
C ALA A 43 -11.09 -0.52 15.02
N PHE A 44 -10.22 0.31 15.60
CA PHE A 44 -10.00 0.35 17.05
C PHE A 44 -11.25 0.82 17.80
N ILE A 45 -11.93 1.86 17.30
CA ILE A 45 -13.17 2.35 17.90
C ILE A 45 -14.26 1.28 17.83
N ALA A 46 -14.36 0.57 16.71
CA ALA A 46 -15.33 -0.51 16.54
C ALA A 46 -15.08 -1.69 17.51
N VAL A 47 -13.82 -1.96 17.88
CA VAL A 47 -13.49 -2.98 18.89
C VAL A 47 -13.66 -2.45 20.32
N ALA A 48 -13.44 -1.15 20.54
CA ALA A 48 -13.61 -0.51 21.86
C ALA A 48 -15.08 -0.28 22.22
N GLY A 49 -15.96 -0.15 21.22
CA GLY A 49 -17.39 -0.27 21.42
C GLY A 49 -17.72 -1.70 21.82
N ASP A 50 -18.49 -1.87 22.89
CA ASP A 50 -18.84 -3.17 23.49
C ASP A 50 -19.85 -3.96 22.61
N PHE A 51 -19.54 -4.13 21.33
CA PHE A 51 -20.33 -4.92 20.40
C PHE A 51 -20.07 -6.41 20.58
N ASP A 52 -21.00 -7.22 20.09
CA ASP A 52 -20.85 -8.67 20.14
C ASP A 52 -19.63 -9.14 19.32
N LYS A 53 -18.86 -10.07 19.88
CA LYS A 53 -17.69 -10.68 19.25
C LYS A 53 -18.01 -11.32 17.91
N TYR A 54 -19.22 -11.87 17.76
CA TYR A 54 -19.67 -12.47 16.50
C TYR A 54 -19.81 -11.44 15.38
N PHE A 55 -20.05 -10.16 15.69
CA PHE A 55 -20.11 -9.08 14.72
C PHE A 55 -18.75 -8.39 14.54
N ILE A 56 -18.04 -8.14 15.64
CA ILE A 56 -16.72 -7.49 15.61
C ILE A 56 -15.73 -8.30 14.78
N VAL A 57 -15.57 -9.60 15.05
CA VAL A 57 -14.51 -10.42 14.44
C VAL A 57 -14.55 -10.39 12.89
N PRO A 58 -15.68 -10.67 12.21
CA PRO A 58 -15.72 -10.57 10.75
C PRO A 58 -15.56 -9.13 10.25
N PHE A 59 -16.04 -8.13 11.00
CA PHE A 59 -15.93 -6.71 10.64
C PHE A 59 -14.46 -6.23 10.63
N ILE A 60 -13.69 -6.50 11.69
CA ILE A 60 -12.26 -6.16 11.71
C ILE A 60 -11.45 -6.99 10.71
N LEU A 61 -11.82 -8.24 10.44
CA LEU A 61 -11.17 -9.04 9.39
C LEU A 61 -11.37 -8.42 8.00
N LEU A 62 -12.59 -7.96 7.69
CA LEU A 62 -12.88 -7.26 6.45
C LEU A 62 -12.07 -5.97 6.34
N LEU A 63 -12.02 -5.16 7.42
CA LEU A 63 -11.20 -3.96 7.46
C LEU A 63 -9.70 -4.27 7.33
N ALA A 64 -9.22 -5.39 7.89
CA ALA A 64 -7.82 -5.81 7.76
C ALA A 64 -7.46 -6.18 6.31
N VAL A 65 -8.37 -6.84 5.58
CA VAL A 65 -8.17 -7.13 4.15
C VAL A 65 -8.18 -5.84 3.32
N VAL A 66 -9.12 -4.92 3.58
CA VAL A 66 -9.14 -3.61 2.93
C VAL A 66 -7.84 -2.85 3.21
N GLN A 67 -7.36 -2.85 4.45
CA GLN A 67 -6.09 -2.24 4.83
C GLN A 67 -4.91 -2.87 4.09
N LEU A 68 -4.85 -4.19 3.99
CA LEU A 68 -3.81 -4.89 3.23
C LEU A 68 -3.82 -4.42 1.77
N ILE A 69 -4.98 -4.32 1.12
CA ILE A 69 -5.09 -3.84 -0.26
C ILE A 69 -4.66 -2.37 -0.37
N PHE A 70 -5.11 -1.49 0.53
CA PHE A 70 -4.72 -0.08 0.51
C PHE A 70 -3.22 0.10 0.73
N GLN A 71 -2.63 -0.65 1.65
CA GLN A 71 -1.19 -0.66 1.88
C GLN A 71 -0.45 -1.12 0.63
N LEU A 72 -0.92 -2.18 -0.03
CA LEU A 72 -0.32 -2.63 -1.27
C LEU A 72 -0.49 -1.60 -2.39
N TYR A 73 -1.68 -1.06 -2.62
CA TYR A 73 -1.95 -0.17 -3.76
C TYR A 73 -1.25 1.19 -3.64
N TYR A 74 -1.19 1.79 -2.44
CA TYR A 74 -0.60 3.12 -2.25
C TYR A 74 0.88 3.11 -1.88
N PHE A 75 1.35 2.12 -1.13
CA PHE A 75 2.79 1.96 -0.87
C PHE A 75 3.52 1.50 -2.13
N MET A 76 2.82 0.75 -2.99
CA MET A 76 3.27 0.37 -4.34
C MET A 76 2.75 1.39 -5.36
N HIS A 77 3.27 2.62 -5.30
CA HIS A 77 2.97 3.71 -6.23
C HIS A 77 3.14 3.29 -7.71
N MET A 78 2.09 2.71 -8.30
CA MET A 78 2.04 2.20 -9.67
C MET A 78 1.88 3.33 -10.71
N SER A 79 2.21 4.57 -10.34
CA SER A 79 2.09 5.75 -11.21
C SER A 79 3.32 5.96 -12.10
N HIS A 80 4.45 5.26 -11.89
CA HIS A 80 5.60 5.32 -12.81
C HIS A 80 6.03 3.94 -13.32
N LYS A 81 6.07 3.83 -14.66
CA LYS A 81 6.39 2.67 -15.48
C LYS A 81 7.60 1.87 -14.95
N GLY A 82 7.41 0.59 -14.61
CA GLY A 82 8.50 -0.37 -14.43
C GLY A 82 8.47 -1.29 -13.19
N HIS A 83 7.31 -1.76 -12.71
CA HIS A 83 7.25 -2.49 -11.44
C HIS A 83 6.82 -3.97 -11.57
N GLU A 84 7.73 -4.82 -12.06
CA GLU A 84 7.66 -6.27 -11.88
C GLU A 84 8.08 -6.71 -10.46
N ALA A 85 9.03 -6.00 -9.84
CA ALA A 85 9.56 -6.38 -8.52
C ALA A 85 8.52 -6.35 -7.37
N PRO A 86 7.63 -5.33 -7.28
CA PRO A 86 6.62 -5.32 -6.23
C PRO A 86 5.50 -6.34 -6.44
N ALA A 87 5.14 -6.62 -7.69
CA ALA A 87 4.20 -7.68 -8.04
C ALA A 87 4.79 -9.06 -7.71
N LEU A 88 6.08 -9.28 -7.98
CA LEU A 88 6.81 -10.49 -7.58
C LEU A 88 6.87 -10.64 -6.06
N PHE A 89 7.08 -9.56 -5.31
CA PHE A 89 7.08 -9.59 -3.84
C PHE A 89 5.70 -9.90 -3.26
N LEU A 90 4.64 -9.41 -3.90
CA LEU A 90 3.26 -9.75 -3.53
C LEU A 90 2.96 -11.22 -3.77
N TYR A 91 3.27 -11.73 -4.96
CA TYR A 91 3.05 -13.13 -5.31
C TYR A 91 3.88 -14.08 -4.46
N SER A 92 5.15 -13.75 -4.18
CA SER A 92 6.00 -14.56 -3.32
C SER A 92 5.53 -14.51 -1.87
N GLY A 93 5.14 -13.34 -1.35
CA GLY A 93 4.56 -13.19 -0.02
C GLY A 93 3.26 -13.98 0.15
N ALA A 94 2.37 -13.92 -0.84
CA ALA A 94 1.13 -14.70 -0.85
C ALA A 94 1.40 -16.22 -0.91
N LEU A 95 2.36 -16.64 -1.72
CA LEU A 95 2.78 -18.04 -1.81
C LEU A 95 3.36 -18.54 -0.49
N VAL A 96 4.25 -17.78 0.14
CA VAL A 96 4.84 -18.15 1.44
C VAL A 96 3.77 -18.20 2.53
N ALA A 97 2.87 -17.21 2.58
CA ALA A 97 1.76 -17.23 3.53
C ALA A 97 0.86 -18.46 3.33
N PHE A 98 0.55 -18.80 2.08
CA PHE A 98 -0.26 -19.97 1.75
C PHE A 98 0.41 -21.29 2.16
N ILE A 99 1.69 -21.48 1.84
CA ILE A 99 2.45 -22.67 2.26
C ILE A 99 2.54 -22.75 3.78
N THR A 100 2.76 -21.63 4.46
CA THR A 100 2.86 -21.59 5.91
C THR A 100 1.54 -22.02 6.55
N VAL A 101 0.41 -21.45 6.12
CA VAL A 101 -0.91 -21.86 6.62
C VAL A 101 -1.18 -23.33 6.34
N LEU A 102 -0.87 -23.82 5.13
CA LEU A 102 -1.02 -25.25 4.82
C LEU A 102 -0.16 -26.14 5.72
N ALA A 103 1.09 -25.77 5.99
CA ALA A 103 1.96 -26.52 6.89
C ALA A 103 1.41 -26.56 8.33
N PHE A 104 0.92 -25.43 8.86
CA PHE A 104 0.34 -25.38 10.20
C PHE A 104 -0.99 -26.15 10.31
N VAL A 105 -1.77 -26.23 9.24
CA VAL A 105 -3.03 -26.99 9.23
C VAL A 105 -2.81 -28.49 8.99
N THR A 106 -1.83 -28.88 8.17
CA THR A 106 -1.67 -30.28 7.74
C THR A 106 -0.49 -31.02 8.39
N ILE A 107 0.64 -30.35 8.64
CA ILE A 107 1.88 -31.00 9.12
C ILE A 107 2.00 -30.96 10.64
N VAL A 108 1.58 -29.87 11.30
CA VAL A 108 1.72 -29.71 12.76
C VAL A 108 0.89 -30.73 13.57
N TRP A 109 -0.11 -31.34 12.95
CA TRP A 109 -0.99 -32.34 13.57
C TRP A 109 -0.63 -33.79 13.24
N ILE A 110 0.48 -34.01 12.50
CA ILE A 110 1.13 -35.31 12.29
C ILE A 110 2.19 -35.50 13.36
#